data_AF-A0A370SK08-F1
#
_entry.id   AF-A0A370SK08-F1
#
_cell.length_a   1.000
_cell.length_b   1.000
_cell.length_c   1.000
_cell.angle_alpha   90.00
_cell.angle_beta   90.00
_cell.angle_gamma   90.00
#
_symmetry.space_group_name_H-M   'P 1'
#
loop_
_entity.id
_entity.type
_entity.pdbx_description
1 polymer ?
#
loop_
_entity_poly.entity_id
_entity_poly.type
_entity_poly.pdbx_seq_one_letter_code
_entity_poly.pdbx_strand_id
1 'polypeptide(L)'
;MTDNVLSLSSVPLHTQLRDVLRARILDGEYPQDSQMPSESELGALFKVSRITVRQALGDLQKEGLIFKIHGKGTFVAKPKTFQNVSSLQGLAESMTGRGYEVINRLRSFKFIPADKRVAERLQVAEGETVAQIKRVRLINREPISLEITYLPKAIGERLEKADLVTRDIFLILENDCGIALGHADLAIDAVLADSDLTQALNVEAGSPIMRIERLTHDAQGQPLDFEHLYYRGDAFQYRLRIDRQKGEQA
;
A
#
# COMPACT_ATOMS: atom_id res chain seq x y z
N MET A 1 -16.54 26.52 -17.02
CA MET A 1 -17.30 27.01 -15.84
C MET A 1 -17.93 25.79 -15.20
N THR A 2 -17.25 25.19 -14.23
CA THR A 2 -17.77 24.04 -13.48
C THR A 2 -18.59 24.58 -12.31
N ASP A 3 -19.83 24.11 -12.19
CA ASP A 3 -20.80 24.56 -11.19
C ASP A 3 -20.37 24.01 -9.81
N ASN A 4 -19.75 24.84 -8.98
CA ASN A 4 -19.21 24.44 -7.67
C ASN A 4 -20.28 24.45 -6.56
N VAL A 5 -21.57 24.49 -6.91
CA VAL A 5 -22.66 24.56 -5.93
C VAL A 5 -23.04 23.16 -5.45
N LEU A 6 -22.84 22.90 -4.16
CA LEU A 6 -23.25 21.64 -3.54
C LEU A 6 -24.78 21.55 -3.44
N SER A 7 -25.33 20.39 -3.79
CA SER A 7 -26.78 20.16 -3.75
C SER A 7 -27.28 19.93 -2.32
N LEU A 8 -28.48 20.44 -2.00
CA LEU A 8 -29.17 20.09 -0.77
C LEU A 8 -29.75 18.67 -0.93
N SER A 9 -28.99 17.67 -0.48
CA SER A 9 -29.37 16.25 -0.48
C SER A 9 -29.47 15.72 0.95
N SER A 10 -29.81 14.43 1.11
CA SER A 10 -29.78 13.74 2.41
C SER A 10 -28.37 13.60 3.01
N VAL A 11 -27.33 13.83 2.20
CA VAL A 11 -25.93 13.80 2.64
C VAL A 11 -25.54 15.17 3.22
N PRO A 12 -24.97 15.24 4.44
CA PRO A 12 -24.55 16.51 5.03
C PRO A 12 -23.55 17.28 4.16
N LEU A 13 -23.65 18.61 4.12
CA LEU A 13 -22.83 19.48 3.26
C LEU A 13 -21.31 19.34 3.50
N HIS A 14 -20.88 19.09 4.74
CA HIS A 14 -19.46 18.86 5.04
C HIS A 14 -18.95 17.56 4.42
N THR A 15 -19.80 16.52 4.39
CA THR A 15 -19.50 15.22 3.77
C THR A 15 -19.39 15.37 2.25
N GLN A 16 -20.33 16.08 1.62
CA GLN A 16 -20.28 16.36 0.19
C GLN A 16 -19.03 17.18 -0.17
N LEU A 17 -18.72 18.22 0.59
CA LEU A 17 -17.51 19.03 0.37
C LEU A 17 -16.22 18.20 0.52
N ARG A 18 -16.16 17.35 1.55
CA ARG A 18 -15.03 16.42 1.76
C ARG A 18 -14.84 15.53 0.53
N ASP A 19 -15.90 14.91 0.03
CA ASP A 19 -15.82 13.99 -1.09
C ASP A 19 -15.37 14.68 -2.39
N VAL A 20 -15.87 15.89 -2.64
CA VAL A 20 -15.43 16.71 -3.78
C VAL A 20 -13.96 17.08 -3.66
N LEU A 21 -13.53 17.60 -2.50
CA LEU A 21 -12.12 17.97 -2.29
C LEU A 21 -11.20 16.76 -2.33
N ARG A 22 -11.63 15.62 -1.79
CA ARG A 22 -10.91 14.35 -1.88
C ARG A 22 -10.70 13.94 -3.34
N ALA A 23 -11.76 13.96 -4.16
CA ALA A 23 -11.64 13.63 -5.58
C ALA A 23 -10.63 14.55 -6.29
N ARG A 24 -10.68 15.87 -6.03
CA ARG A 24 -9.75 16.85 -6.61
C ARG A 24 -8.30 16.66 -6.16
N ILE A 25 -8.08 16.28 -4.90
CA ILE A 25 -6.75 15.94 -4.39
C ILE A 25 -6.23 14.67 -5.08
N LEU A 26 -7.08 13.65 -5.22
CA LEU A 26 -6.69 12.37 -5.81
C LEU A 26 -6.47 12.44 -7.33
N ASP A 27 -7.20 13.31 -8.03
CA ASP A 27 -7.05 13.59 -9.47
C ASP A 27 -5.91 14.58 -9.77
N GLY A 28 -5.28 15.14 -8.73
CA GLY A 28 -4.14 16.04 -8.86
C GLY A 28 -4.50 17.49 -9.20
N GLU A 29 -5.77 17.89 -9.17
CA GLU A 29 -6.20 19.31 -9.28
C GLU A 29 -5.57 20.14 -8.14
N TYR A 30 -5.39 19.54 -6.97
CA TYR A 30 -4.52 20.07 -5.92
C TYR A 30 -3.23 19.24 -5.85
N PRO A 31 -2.11 19.75 -6.38
CA PRO A 31 -0.84 19.02 -6.37
C PRO A 31 -0.34 18.71 -4.96
N GLN A 32 0.48 17.66 -4.83
CA GLN A 32 1.18 17.35 -3.57
C GLN A 32 2.00 18.55 -3.09
N ASP A 33 2.08 18.74 -1.78
CA ASP A 33 2.75 19.88 -1.11
C ASP A 33 2.21 21.27 -1.49
N SER A 34 1.18 21.35 -2.34
CA SER A 34 0.54 22.61 -2.68
C SER A 34 -0.34 23.11 -1.54
N GLN A 35 -0.42 24.42 -1.43
CA GLN A 35 -1.32 25.06 -0.50
C GLN A 35 -2.75 24.97 -1.00
N MET A 36 -3.62 24.38 -0.18
CA MET A 36 -5.07 24.39 -0.40
C MET A 36 -5.61 25.83 -0.25
N PRO A 37 -6.70 26.18 -0.95
CA PRO A 37 -7.40 27.43 -0.70
C PRO A 37 -7.82 27.54 0.78
N SER A 38 -7.81 28.75 1.31
CA SER A 38 -8.16 29.02 2.70
C SER A 38 -9.63 28.65 3.02
N GLU A 39 -9.94 28.50 4.32
CA GLU A 39 -11.32 28.23 4.77
C GLU A 39 -12.33 29.25 4.23
N SER A 40 -11.89 30.51 4.04
CA SER A 40 -12.75 31.57 3.50
C SER A 40 -12.96 31.44 1.99
N GLU A 41 -11.92 31.10 1.25
CA GLU A 41 -11.99 30.93 -0.21
C GLU A 41 -12.82 29.70 -0.56
N LEU A 42 -12.63 28.58 0.13
CA LEU A 42 -13.46 27.38 -0.04
C LEU A 42 -14.92 27.65 0.31
N GLY A 43 -15.18 28.42 1.37
CA GLY A 43 -16.55 28.80 1.75
C GLY A 43 -17.24 29.63 0.67
N ALA A 44 -16.52 30.56 0.04
CA ALA A 44 -17.02 31.35 -1.08
C ALA A 44 -17.22 30.50 -2.35
N LEU A 45 -16.25 29.63 -2.67
CA LEU A 45 -16.26 28.81 -3.87
C LEU A 45 -17.42 27.81 -3.88
N PHE A 46 -17.67 27.17 -2.75
CA PHE A 46 -18.71 26.14 -2.60
C PHE A 46 -20.03 26.67 -1.98
N LYS A 47 -20.09 27.98 -1.68
CA LYS A 47 -21.25 28.65 -1.04
C LYS A 47 -21.70 27.96 0.25
N VAL A 48 -20.75 27.61 1.12
CA VAL A 48 -21.00 26.97 2.42
C VAL A 48 -20.38 27.75 3.58
N SER A 49 -20.86 27.49 4.79
CA SER A 49 -20.32 28.14 5.99
C SER A 49 -18.87 27.73 6.27
N ARG A 50 -18.09 28.61 6.91
CA ARG A 50 -16.72 28.28 7.36
C ARG A 50 -16.67 27.08 8.31
N ILE A 51 -17.72 26.85 9.11
CA ILE A 51 -17.80 25.69 10.01
C ILE A 51 -17.88 24.39 9.19
N THR A 52 -18.68 24.40 8.13
CA THR A 52 -18.81 23.28 7.18
C THR A 52 -17.48 22.97 6.50
N VAL A 53 -16.76 24.00 6.03
CA VAL A 53 -15.43 23.85 5.44
C VAL A 53 -14.44 23.27 6.46
N ARG A 54 -14.41 23.82 7.67
CA ARG A 54 -13.51 23.36 8.72
C ARG A 54 -13.74 21.90 9.10
N GLN A 55 -15.00 21.46 9.13
CA GLN A 55 -15.34 20.07 9.38
C GLN A 55 -14.85 19.15 8.25
N ALA A 56 -15.11 19.53 6.99
CA ALA A 56 -14.63 18.77 5.82
C ALA A 56 -13.09 18.67 5.80
N LEU A 57 -12.38 19.79 6.01
CA LEU A 57 -10.92 19.80 6.10
C LEU A 57 -10.41 18.98 7.31
N GLY A 58 -11.10 19.04 8.44
CA GLY A 58 -10.77 18.22 9.61
C GLY A 58 -10.85 16.72 9.31
N ASP A 59 -11.83 16.29 8.53
CA ASP A 59 -11.98 14.89 8.13
C ASP A 59 -10.92 14.48 7.09
N LEU A 60 -10.62 15.33 6.09
CA LEU A 60 -9.51 15.09 5.16
C LEU A 60 -8.15 15.04 5.88
N GLN A 61 -7.97 15.83 6.94
CA GLN A 61 -6.77 15.79 7.78
C GLN A 61 -6.67 14.48 8.56
N LYS A 62 -7.79 13.95 9.10
CA LYS A 62 -7.82 12.63 9.75
C LYS A 62 -7.54 11.50 8.76
N GLU A 63 -8.00 11.63 7.51
CA GLU A 63 -7.69 10.72 6.40
C GLU A 63 -6.22 10.82 5.95
N GLY A 64 -5.50 11.84 6.41
CA GLY A 64 -4.10 12.07 6.07
C GLY A 64 -3.89 12.64 4.69
N LEU A 65 -4.94 13.15 4.03
CA LEU A 65 -4.89 13.76 2.69
C LEU A 65 -4.42 15.22 2.72
N ILE A 66 -4.49 15.88 3.88
CA ILE A 66 -4.01 17.24 4.09
C ILE A 66 -3.33 17.39 5.46
N PHE A 67 -2.47 18.39 5.61
CA PHE A 67 -1.89 18.80 6.90
C PHE A 67 -1.93 20.32 7.05
N LYS A 68 -1.90 20.81 8.30
CA LYS A 68 -1.98 22.24 8.61
C LYS A 68 -0.65 22.73 9.18
N ILE A 69 -0.12 23.81 8.62
CA ILE A 69 1.02 24.55 9.18
C ILE A 69 0.48 25.82 9.84
N HIS A 70 0.69 25.96 11.14
CA HIS A 70 0.21 27.11 11.90
C HIS A 70 0.73 28.42 11.29
N GLY A 71 -0.17 29.37 11.04
CA GLY A 71 0.15 30.66 10.41
C GLY A 71 0.44 30.62 8.90
N LYS A 72 0.59 29.44 8.28
CA LYS A 72 0.88 29.33 6.84
C LYS A 72 -0.27 28.76 6.01
N GLY A 73 -1.13 27.91 6.58
CA GLY A 73 -2.32 27.40 5.91
C GLY A 73 -2.43 25.87 5.93
N THR A 74 -3.25 25.35 5.03
CA THR A 74 -3.50 23.92 4.84
C THR A 74 -2.82 23.48 3.55
N PHE A 75 -2.14 22.34 3.58
CA PHE A 75 -1.36 21.81 2.47
C PHE A 75 -1.84 20.40 2.14
N VAL A 76 -1.81 20.04 0.86
CA VAL A 76 -2.06 18.67 0.42
C VAL A 76 -0.95 17.79 0.98
N ALA A 77 -1.36 16.82 1.80
CA ALA A 77 -0.43 15.87 2.35
C ALA A 77 0.03 14.93 1.25
N LYS A 78 1.18 14.33 1.50
CA LYS A 78 1.54 13.05 0.94
C LYS A 78 0.97 11.99 1.89
N PRO A 79 -0.32 11.57 1.79
CA PRO A 79 -0.82 10.51 2.64
C PRO A 79 0.11 9.31 2.45
N LYS A 80 0.80 8.90 3.53
CA LYS A 80 1.47 7.61 3.50
C LYS A 80 0.37 6.58 3.33
N THR A 81 0.41 5.89 2.20
CA THR A 81 -0.49 4.77 1.96
C THR A 81 -0.24 3.76 3.08
N PHE A 82 -1.27 3.22 3.71
CA PHE A 82 -1.06 2.36 4.87
C PHE A 82 -1.84 1.07 4.77
N GLN A 83 -1.22 -0.04 5.16
CA GLN A 83 -1.88 -1.33 5.30
C GLN A 83 -2.18 -1.58 6.77
N ASN A 84 -3.42 -1.99 7.06
CA ASN A 84 -3.79 -2.46 8.39
C ASN A 84 -3.46 -3.95 8.47
N VAL A 85 -2.61 -4.33 9.42
CA VAL A 85 -2.29 -5.73 9.70
C VAL A 85 -3.34 -6.31 10.63
N SER A 86 -4.48 -6.66 10.07
CA SER A 86 -5.57 -7.37 10.76
C SER A 86 -5.98 -8.65 10.06
N SER A 87 -5.59 -8.81 8.79
CA SER A 87 -5.81 -9.98 7.96
C SER A 87 -4.65 -10.12 6.97
N LEU A 88 -4.38 -11.34 6.53
CA LEU A 88 -3.39 -11.61 5.50
C LEU A 88 -3.94 -11.16 4.14
N GLN A 89 -3.36 -10.10 3.57
CA GLN A 89 -3.79 -9.54 2.29
C GLN A 89 -2.58 -9.16 1.43
N GLY A 90 -2.77 -9.25 0.12
CA GLY A 90 -1.85 -8.63 -0.84
C GLY A 90 -1.95 -7.10 -0.82
N LEU A 91 -0.93 -6.39 -1.34
CA LEU A 91 -0.96 -4.93 -1.41
C LEU A 91 -2.16 -4.44 -2.23
N ALA A 92 -2.39 -5.03 -3.40
CA ALA A 92 -3.50 -4.61 -4.27
C ALA A 92 -4.84 -4.83 -3.56
N GLU A 93 -5.02 -5.99 -2.93
CA GLU A 93 -6.21 -6.32 -2.16
C GLU A 93 -6.47 -5.32 -1.02
N SER A 94 -5.43 -4.94 -0.26
CA SER A 94 -5.56 -3.97 0.83
C SER A 94 -5.87 -2.54 0.35
N MET A 95 -5.59 -2.21 -0.91
CA MET A 95 -5.61 -0.84 -1.43
C MET A 95 -6.80 -0.57 -2.35
N THR A 96 -7.24 -1.55 -3.15
CA THR A 96 -8.37 -1.40 -4.06
C THR A 96 -9.65 -1.03 -3.32
N GLY A 97 -9.92 -1.63 -2.16
CA GLY A 97 -11.08 -1.27 -1.31
C GLY A 97 -11.07 0.17 -0.77
N ARG A 98 -9.94 0.88 -0.91
CA ARG A 98 -9.77 2.27 -0.48
C ARG A 98 -9.76 3.27 -1.65
N GLY A 99 -10.00 2.80 -2.87
CA GLY A 99 -10.05 3.59 -4.09
C GLY A 99 -8.68 3.87 -4.72
N TYR A 100 -7.64 3.13 -4.31
CA TYR A 100 -6.31 3.24 -4.93
C TYR A 100 -6.17 2.25 -6.08
N GLU A 101 -5.59 2.72 -7.19
CA GLU A 101 -5.16 1.86 -8.28
C GLU A 101 -3.75 1.33 -7.98
N VAL A 102 -3.61 -0.01 -7.96
CA VAL A 102 -2.33 -0.68 -7.80
C VAL A 102 -1.98 -1.39 -9.11
N ILE A 103 -0.82 -1.04 -9.67
CA ILE A 103 -0.27 -1.71 -10.85
C ILE A 103 1.13 -2.23 -10.52
N ASN A 104 1.50 -3.35 -11.13
CA ASN A 104 2.82 -3.94 -10.95
C ASN A 104 3.65 -3.75 -12.21
N ARG A 105 4.93 -3.41 -12.04
CA ARG A 105 5.94 -3.48 -13.09
C ARG A 105 6.84 -4.69 -12.81
N LEU A 106 6.68 -5.75 -13.60
CA LEU A 106 7.55 -6.92 -13.53
C LEU A 106 8.95 -6.55 -13.99
N ARG A 107 9.95 -6.66 -13.11
CA ARG A 107 11.36 -6.43 -13.43
C ARG A 107 12.07 -7.71 -13.88
N SER A 108 11.74 -8.84 -13.25
CA SER A 108 12.26 -10.13 -13.65
C SER A 108 11.40 -11.27 -13.14
N PHE A 109 11.32 -12.33 -13.94
CA PHE A 109 10.83 -13.64 -13.54
C PHE A 109 11.92 -14.64 -13.93
N LYS A 110 12.43 -15.43 -12.98
CA LYS A 110 13.50 -16.41 -13.24
C LYS A 110 13.32 -17.66 -12.41
N PHE A 111 13.77 -18.79 -12.93
CA PHE A 111 14.02 -19.99 -12.13
C PHE A 111 15.49 -20.03 -11.73
N ILE A 112 15.77 -20.12 -10.43
CA ILE A 112 17.12 -20.06 -9.86
C ILE A 112 17.32 -21.16 -8.81
N PRO A 113 18.55 -21.62 -8.55
CA PRO A 113 18.81 -22.48 -7.40
C PRO A 113 18.54 -21.72 -6.09
N ALA A 114 17.85 -22.37 -5.16
CA ALA A 114 17.59 -21.84 -3.83
C ALA A 114 18.90 -21.73 -3.06
N ASP A 115 19.20 -20.53 -2.55
CA ASP A 115 20.25 -20.38 -1.55
C ASP A 115 19.82 -21.00 -0.22
N LYS A 116 20.76 -21.11 0.72
CA LYS A 116 20.50 -21.68 2.04
C LYS A 116 19.28 -21.07 2.74
N ARG A 117 19.10 -19.75 2.68
CA ARG A 117 18.01 -19.06 3.40
C ARG A 117 16.67 -19.34 2.75
N VAL A 118 16.60 -19.27 1.42
CA VAL A 118 15.39 -19.58 0.66
C VAL A 118 15.00 -21.05 0.84
N ALA A 119 15.99 -21.96 0.80
CA ALA A 119 15.79 -23.38 1.01
C ALA A 119 15.23 -23.70 2.40
N GLU A 120 15.84 -23.14 3.45
CA GLU A 120 15.37 -23.28 4.83
C GLU A 120 13.93 -22.77 5.01
N ARG A 121 13.60 -21.61 4.42
CA ARG A 121 12.28 -20.98 4.58
C ARG A 121 11.18 -21.68 3.79
N LEU A 122 11.46 -22.11 2.57
CA LEU A 122 10.51 -22.84 1.73
C LEU A 122 10.49 -24.35 2.00
N GLN A 123 11.33 -24.85 2.92
CA GLN A 123 11.49 -26.27 3.21
C GLN A 123 11.81 -27.12 1.96
N VAL A 124 12.65 -26.57 1.08
CA VAL A 124 13.18 -27.25 -0.11
C VAL A 124 14.65 -27.57 0.07
N ALA A 125 15.23 -28.40 -0.80
CA ALA A 125 16.66 -28.67 -0.73
C ALA A 125 17.49 -27.43 -1.15
N GLU A 126 18.65 -27.21 -0.51
CA GLU A 126 19.60 -26.20 -0.98
C GLU A 126 20.04 -26.53 -2.41
N GLY A 127 20.00 -25.52 -3.29
CA GLY A 127 20.25 -25.69 -4.73
C GLY A 127 19.05 -26.17 -5.54
N GLU A 128 17.93 -26.55 -4.90
CA GLU A 128 16.69 -26.88 -5.61
C GLU A 128 16.19 -25.68 -6.41
N THR A 129 15.64 -25.92 -7.59
CA THR A 129 15.14 -24.83 -8.42
C THR A 129 13.88 -24.23 -7.83
N VAL A 130 13.87 -22.91 -7.65
CA VAL A 130 12.72 -22.12 -7.20
C VAL A 130 12.45 -20.99 -8.20
N ALA A 131 11.22 -20.49 -8.23
CA ALA A 131 10.92 -19.27 -8.98
C ALA A 131 11.25 -18.03 -8.13
N GLN A 132 11.90 -17.05 -8.74
CA GLN A 132 12.11 -15.71 -8.20
C GLN A 132 11.39 -14.69 -9.08
N ILE A 133 10.50 -13.92 -8.48
CA ILE A 133 9.73 -12.86 -9.13
C ILE A 133 10.12 -11.54 -8.48
N LYS A 134 10.58 -10.57 -9.28
CA LYS A 134 10.85 -9.20 -8.83
C LYS A 134 9.86 -8.23 -9.44
N ARG A 135 9.11 -7.51 -8.61
CA ARG A 135 8.07 -6.55 -9.06
C ARG A 135 8.22 -5.23 -8.33
N VAL A 136 8.12 -4.13 -9.06
CA VAL A 136 7.88 -2.82 -8.46
C VAL A 136 6.37 -2.61 -8.43
N ARG A 137 5.80 -2.32 -7.26
CA ARG A 137 4.38 -1.97 -7.13
C ARG A 137 4.23 -0.47 -7.12
N LEU A 138 3.27 0.00 -7.91
CA LEU A 138 2.95 1.40 -8.05
C LEU A 138 1.55 1.65 -7.52
N ILE A 139 1.40 2.74 -6.78
CA ILE A 139 0.09 3.27 -6.36
C ILE A 139 -0.07 4.63 -7.03
N ASN A 140 -1.17 4.83 -7.75
CA ASN A 140 -1.40 6.05 -8.53
C ASN A 140 -0.19 6.43 -9.41
N ARG A 141 0.43 5.42 -10.05
CA ARG A 141 1.59 5.53 -10.95
C ARG A 141 2.91 5.96 -10.29
N GLU A 142 2.98 6.05 -8.97
CA GLU A 142 4.24 6.24 -8.23
C GLU A 142 4.76 4.91 -7.67
N PRO A 143 6.07 4.60 -7.79
CA PRO A 143 6.66 3.44 -7.14
C PRO A 143 6.54 3.55 -5.61
N ILE A 144 5.96 2.53 -4.98
CA ILE A 144 5.77 2.45 -3.53
C ILE A 144 6.58 1.32 -2.91
N SER A 145 6.67 0.18 -3.60
CA SER A 145 7.43 -0.96 -3.11
C SER A 145 8.16 -1.74 -4.20
N LEU A 146 9.24 -2.42 -3.80
CA LEU A 146 9.90 -3.47 -4.55
C LEU A 146 9.68 -4.77 -3.80
N GLU A 147 9.17 -5.78 -4.49
CA GLU A 147 8.93 -7.11 -3.94
C GLU A 147 9.83 -8.12 -4.63
N ILE A 148 10.44 -8.99 -3.85
CA ILE A 148 11.18 -10.16 -4.31
C ILE A 148 10.52 -11.39 -3.69
N THR A 149 9.80 -12.12 -4.51
CA THR A 149 9.03 -13.31 -4.12
C THR A 149 9.74 -14.57 -4.58
N TYR A 150 9.91 -15.54 -3.69
CA TYR A 150 10.43 -16.86 -3.95
C TYR A 150 9.32 -17.90 -3.76
N LEU A 151 9.13 -18.78 -4.73
CA LEU A 151 8.11 -19.85 -4.66
C LEU A 151 8.69 -21.19 -5.13
N PRO A 152 8.14 -22.33 -4.64
CA PRO A 152 8.40 -23.63 -5.23
C PRO A 152 8.19 -23.63 -6.75
N LYS A 153 9.03 -24.35 -7.48
CA LYS A 153 9.05 -24.34 -8.96
C LYS A 153 7.68 -24.56 -9.58
N ALA A 154 6.94 -25.57 -9.10
CA ALA A 154 5.62 -25.93 -9.64
C ALA A 154 4.61 -24.77 -9.56
N ILE A 155 4.70 -23.94 -8.52
CA ILE A 155 3.85 -22.76 -8.35
C ILE A 155 4.34 -21.64 -9.26
N GLY A 156 5.66 -21.46 -9.35
CA GLY A 156 6.30 -20.57 -10.30
C GLY A 156 5.84 -20.78 -11.74
N GLU A 157 5.83 -22.03 -12.22
CA GLU A 157 5.38 -22.37 -13.59
C GLU A 157 3.92 -21.99 -13.86
N ARG A 158 3.08 -21.92 -12.83
CA ARG A 158 1.69 -21.43 -12.94
C ARG A 158 1.65 -19.91 -12.98
N LEU A 159 2.42 -19.24 -12.12
CA LEU A 159 2.50 -17.79 -12.07
C LEU A 159 3.17 -17.17 -13.30
N GLU A 160 4.10 -17.87 -13.95
CA GLU A 160 4.74 -17.42 -15.20
C GLU A 160 3.72 -17.20 -16.32
N LYS A 161 2.60 -17.93 -16.29
CA LYS A 161 1.51 -17.84 -17.27
C LYS A 161 0.40 -16.88 -16.86
N ALA A 162 0.48 -16.31 -15.66
CA ALA A 162 -0.55 -15.45 -15.10
C ALA A 162 -0.29 -13.95 -15.39
N ASP A 163 -1.33 -13.14 -15.28
CA ASP A 163 -1.19 -11.68 -15.34
C ASP A 163 -0.65 -11.12 -14.02
N LEU A 164 0.68 -11.07 -13.92
CA LEU A 164 1.38 -10.48 -12.77
C LEU A 164 1.43 -8.94 -12.81
N VAL A 165 0.98 -8.32 -13.90
CA VAL A 165 1.01 -6.86 -14.09
C VAL A 165 -0.18 -6.21 -13.39
N THR A 166 -1.37 -6.80 -13.52
CA THR A 166 -2.60 -6.20 -12.96
C THR A 166 -3.10 -6.90 -11.70
N ARG A 167 -2.68 -8.15 -11.43
CA ARG A 167 -3.22 -8.95 -10.32
C ARG A 167 -2.21 -9.17 -9.19
N ASP A 168 -2.76 -9.38 -8.00
CA ASP A 168 -1.97 -9.81 -6.83
C ASP A 168 -1.64 -11.31 -6.91
N ILE A 169 -0.46 -11.70 -6.42
CA ILE A 169 -0.05 -13.11 -6.41
C ILE A 169 -1.01 -13.91 -5.53
N PHE A 170 -1.46 -13.38 -4.39
CA PHE A 170 -2.40 -14.09 -3.51
C PHE A 170 -3.71 -14.41 -4.23
N LEU A 171 -4.27 -13.45 -4.98
CA LEU A 171 -5.50 -13.68 -5.74
C LEU A 171 -5.31 -14.70 -6.88
N ILE A 172 -4.11 -14.80 -7.45
CA ILE A 172 -3.80 -15.83 -8.45
C ILE A 172 -3.64 -17.20 -7.76
N LEU A 173 -2.98 -17.25 -6.60
CA LEU A 173 -2.77 -18.46 -5.82
C LEU A 173 -4.08 -19.05 -5.29
N GLU A 174 -5.07 -18.23 -4.95
CA GLU A 174 -6.36 -18.74 -4.50
C GLU A 174 -7.26 -19.10 -5.69
N ASN A 175 -7.50 -18.16 -6.60
CA ASN A 175 -8.54 -18.30 -7.62
C ASN A 175 -8.12 -19.17 -8.81
N ASP A 176 -6.87 -19.05 -9.27
CA ASP A 176 -6.38 -19.76 -10.47
C ASP A 176 -5.58 -21.00 -10.06
N CYS A 177 -4.89 -20.83 -8.93
CA CYS A 177 -4.21 -21.75 -8.04
C CYS A 177 -4.97 -22.97 -7.50
N GLY A 178 -6.16 -22.69 -6.95
CA GLY A 178 -6.82 -23.58 -6.00
C GLY A 178 -6.04 -23.77 -4.69
N ILE A 179 -5.09 -22.88 -4.37
CA ILE A 179 -4.26 -22.96 -3.15
C ILE A 179 -4.85 -22.00 -2.13
N ALA A 180 -5.48 -22.53 -1.08
CA ALA A 180 -6.01 -21.72 0.00
C ALA A 180 -4.88 -21.19 0.89
N LEU A 181 -4.87 -19.89 1.17
CA LEU A 181 -3.91 -19.27 2.08
C LEU A 181 -4.30 -19.53 3.54
N GLY A 182 -3.32 -19.77 4.40
CA GLY A 182 -3.52 -20.01 5.83
C GLY A 182 -3.12 -18.80 6.68
N HIS A 183 -1.82 -18.63 6.88
CA HIS A 183 -1.26 -17.55 7.71
C HIS A 183 0.10 -17.10 7.16
N ALA A 184 0.65 -16.01 7.69
CA ALA A 184 2.02 -15.61 7.37
C ALA A 184 2.77 -15.13 8.60
N ASP A 185 4.06 -15.43 8.64
CA ASP A 185 5.01 -14.88 9.60
C ASP A 185 5.69 -13.66 8.99
N LEU A 186 5.75 -12.56 9.75
CA LEU A 186 6.33 -11.31 9.30
C LEU A 186 7.44 -10.85 10.25
N ALA A 187 8.59 -10.48 9.69
CA ALA A 187 9.63 -9.73 10.39
C ALA A 187 9.80 -8.37 9.70
N ILE A 188 9.73 -7.29 10.47
CA ILE A 188 9.79 -5.91 9.97
C ILE A 188 11.03 -5.22 10.52
N ASP A 189 11.84 -4.64 9.64
CA ASP A 189 13.02 -3.86 10.00
C ASP A 189 13.24 -2.67 9.04
N ALA A 190 14.28 -1.90 9.29
CA ALA A 190 14.62 -0.72 8.50
C ALA A 190 15.98 -0.90 7.84
N VAL A 191 16.05 -0.59 6.55
CA VAL A 191 17.28 -0.61 5.75
C VAL A 191 17.46 0.72 5.02
N LEU A 192 18.67 0.99 4.57
CA LEU A 192 18.95 2.15 3.72
C LEU A 192 18.83 1.75 2.24
N ALA A 193 18.30 2.64 1.41
CA ALA A 193 18.22 2.40 -0.03
C ALA A 193 19.62 2.24 -0.65
N ASP A 194 19.89 1.06 -1.20
CA ASP A 194 21.04 0.77 -2.05
C ASP A 194 20.77 1.18 -3.51
N SER A 195 21.67 0.86 -4.44
CA SER A 195 21.51 1.22 -5.84
C SER A 195 20.30 0.58 -6.52
N ASP A 196 19.96 -0.67 -6.20
CA ASP A 196 18.81 -1.36 -6.80
C ASP A 196 17.50 -0.75 -6.28
N LEU A 197 17.42 -0.48 -4.96
CA LEU A 197 16.27 0.17 -4.33
C LEU A 197 16.09 1.61 -4.80
N THR A 198 17.17 2.38 -4.91
CA THR A 198 17.17 3.77 -5.44
C THR A 198 16.55 3.79 -6.83
N GLN A 199 17.01 2.92 -7.73
CA GLN A 199 16.49 2.84 -9.09
C GLN A 199 15.05 2.32 -9.16
N ALA A 200 14.73 1.28 -8.38
CA ALA A 200 13.41 0.66 -8.40
C ALA A 200 12.31 1.56 -7.82
N LEU A 201 12.62 2.29 -6.76
CA LEU A 201 11.66 3.08 -5.98
C LEU A 201 11.68 4.57 -6.30
N ASN A 202 12.63 5.04 -7.12
CA ASN A 202 12.84 6.45 -7.43
C ASN A 202 13.00 7.30 -6.15
N VAL A 203 13.94 6.88 -5.30
CA VAL A 203 14.30 7.56 -4.05
C VAL A 203 15.78 7.95 -4.06
N GLU A 204 16.21 8.80 -3.13
CA GLU A 204 17.63 9.13 -2.98
C GLU A 204 18.40 8.00 -2.29
N ALA A 205 19.69 7.87 -2.61
CA ALA A 205 20.57 6.94 -1.93
C ALA A 205 20.58 7.20 -0.42
N GLY A 206 20.47 6.15 0.40
CA GLY A 206 20.37 6.30 1.85
C GLY A 206 18.97 6.66 2.36
N SER A 207 17.96 6.76 1.49
CA SER A 207 16.56 6.92 1.94
C SER A 207 16.14 5.77 2.87
N PRO A 208 15.40 6.04 3.97
CA PRO A 208 14.89 4.98 4.84
C PRO A 208 13.84 4.11 4.14
N ILE A 209 14.11 2.81 4.10
CA ILE A 209 13.24 1.78 3.52
C ILE A 209 12.79 0.85 4.63
N MET A 210 11.48 0.60 4.71
CA MET A 210 10.94 -0.44 5.57
C MET A 210 11.05 -1.76 4.81
N ARG A 211 11.81 -2.71 5.37
CA ARG A 211 11.91 -4.06 4.85
C ARG A 211 11.00 -4.98 5.66
N ILE A 212 10.26 -5.82 4.95
CA ILE A 212 9.43 -6.86 5.54
C ILE A 212 9.87 -8.17 4.92
N GLU A 213 10.31 -9.09 5.77
CA GLU A 213 10.48 -10.49 5.41
C GLU A 213 9.15 -11.19 5.73
N ARG A 214 8.54 -11.84 4.74
CA ARG A 214 7.26 -12.55 4.89
C ARG A 214 7.41 -14.00 4.46
N LEU A 215 6.92 -14.92 5.29
CA LEU A 215 6.75 -16.33 4.92
C LEU A 215 5.26 -16.66 5.01
N THR A 216 4.61 -16.89 3.88
CA THR A 216 3.21 -17.31 3.85
C THR A 216 3.10 -18.82 3.82
N HIS A 217 2.15 -19.35 4.55
CA HIS A 217 1.79 -20.75 4.58
C HIS A 217 0.40 -20.95 3.98
N ASP A 218 0.20 -22.07 3.31
CA ASP A 218 -1.13 -22.50 2.88
C ASP A 218 -2.02 -22.90 4.07
N ALA A 219 -3.28 -23.23 3.79
CA ALA A 219 -4.25 -23.67 4.80
C ALA A 219 -3.87 -25.00 5.49
N GLN A 220 -2.89 -25.75 4.95
CA GLN A 220 -2.34 -26.97 5.55
C GLN A 220 -1.08 -26.68 6.38
N GLY A 221 -0.62 -25.43 6.42
CA GLY A 221 0.56 -25.00 7.16
C GLY A 221 1.88 -25.25 6.42
N GLN A 222 1.86 -25.55 5.12
CA GLN A 222 3.07 -25.71 4.32
C GLN A 222 3.57 -24.35 3.81
N PRO A 223 4.90 -24.09 3.83
CA PRO A 223 5.47 -22.87 3.25
C PRO A 223 5.14 -22.73 1.76
N LEU A 224 4.58 -21.58 1.39
CA LEU A 224 4.05 -21.34 0.06
C LEU A 224 4.85 -20.29 -0.71
N ASP A 225 5.07 -19.13 -0.09
CA ASP A 225 5.92 -18.08 -0.64
C ASP A 225 6.79 -17.44 0.43
N PHE A 226 8.02 -17.12 0.05
CA PHE A 226 8.98 -16.42 0.90
C PHE A 226 9.37 -15.12 0.22
N GLU A 227 9.23 -14.00 0.91
CA GLU A 227 9.30 -12.69 0.30
C GLU A 227 10.14 -11.69 1.07
N HIS A 228 10.79 -10.81 0.31
CA HIS A 228 11.31 -9.55 0.81
C HIS A 228 10.54 -8.41 0.16
N LEU A 229 9.83 -7.64 0.98
CA LEU A 229 9.04 -6.49 0.58
C LEU A 229 9.75 -5.23 1.07
N TYR A 230 10.10 -4.33 0.15
CA TYR A 230 10.80 -3.09 0.44
C TYR A 230 9.87 -1.92 0.16
N TYR A 231 9.42 -1.25 1.21
CA TYR A 231 8.49 -0.13 1.13
C TYR A 231 9.20 1.19 1.38
N ARG A 232 8.86 2.20 0.58
CA ARG A 232 9.27 3.59 0.80
C ARG A 232 8.81 4.08 2.18
N GLY A 233 9.75 4.41 3.06
CA GLY A 233 9.43 4.92 4.39
C GLY A 233 8.75 6.29 4.38
N ASP A 234 8.92 7.06 3.31
CA ASP A 234 8.26 8.37 3.11
C ASP A 234 6.83 8.26 2.57
N ALA A 235 6.46 7.13 1.98
CA ALA A 235 5.20 6.96 1.24
C ALA A 235 4.30 5.82 1.76
N PHE A 236 4.82 4.94 2.63
CA PHE A 236 4.06 3.82 3.16
C PHE A 236 4.15 3.65 4.67
N GLN A 237 3.09 3.11 5.28
CA GLN A 237 3.05 2.75 6.72
C GLN A 237 2.38 1.39 6.94
N TYR A 238 2.96 0.58 7.82
CA TYR A 238 2.27 -0.56 8.42
C TYR A 238 1.57 -0.10 9.71
N ARG A 239 0.27 -0.37 9.84
CA ARG A 239 -0.51 -0.06 11.05
C ARG A 239 -1.03 -1.34 11.68
N LEU A 240 -0.84 -1.46 12.98
CA LEU A 240 -1.29 -2.59 13.79
C LEU A 240 -1.96 -2.07 15.07
N ARG A 241 -2.99 -2.78 15.50
CA ARG A 241 -3.61 -2.62 16.81
C ARG A 241 -3.33 -3.87 17.61
N ILE A 242 -2.71 -3.70 18.77
CA ILE A 242 -2.45 -4.80 19.70
C ILE A 242 -3.25 -4.49 20.96
N ASP A 243 -4.22 -5.36 21.27
CA ASP A 243 -4.96 -5.26 22.52
C ASP A 243 -4.15 -5.91 23.64
N ARG A 244 -4.08 -5.24 24.80
CA ARG A 244 -3.39 -5.77 25.99
C ARG A 244 -4.18 -6.94 26.55
N GLN A 245 -3.58 -8.13 26.62
CA GLN A 245 -4.15 -9.23 27.40
C GLN A 245 -4.16 -8.84 28.89
N LYS A 246 -5.35 -8.76 29.49
CA LYS A 246 -5.48 -8.79 30.96
C LYS A 246 -5.33 -10.25 31.35
N GLY A 247 -4.25 -10.59 32.06
CA GLY A 247 -4.05 -11.95 32.54
C GLY A 247 -5.27 -12.42 33.32
N GLU A 248 -5.69 -13.67 33.09
CA GLU A 248 -6.59 -14.37 33.99
C GLU A 248 -5.91 -14.37 35.37
N GLN A 249 -6.48 -13.61 36.32
CA GLN A 249 -6.16 -13.81 37.71
C GLN A 249 -6.78 -15.16 38.09
N ALA A 250 -5.89 -16.12 38.36
CA ALA A 250 -6.20 -17.42 38.96
C ALA A 250 -6.95 -17.26 40.29
#